data_AF-A0A6A8Q5F8-F1
#
_entry.id   AF-A0A6A8Q5F8-F1
#
_cell.length_a   1.000
_cell.length_b   1.000
_cell.length_c   1.000
_cell.angle_alpha   90.00
_cell.angle_beta   90.00
_cell.angle_gamma   90.00
#
_symmetry.space_group_name_H-M   'P 1'
#
loop_
_entity.id
_entity.type
_entity.pdbx_description
1 polymer ?
#
loop_
_entity_poly.entity_id
_entity_poly.type
_entity_poly.pdbx_seq_one_letter_code
_entity_poly.pdbx_strand_id
1 'polypeptide(L)' 'MTKEFLETFGIVIRDQIIMKNSVEVRGLGNFKPIHLSQQQEKRADGTNVMTPPKDAIEFEAVKKG' A
#
# COMPACT_ATOMS: atom_id res chain seq x y z
N MET A 1 -20.44 11.54 -4.88
CA MET A 1 -19.77 10.31 -5.34
C MET A 1 -20.73 9.16 -5.24
N THR A 2 -20.88 8.35 -6.28
CA THR A 2 -21.70 7.14 -6.26
C THR A 2 -20.88 5.97 -5.70
N LYS A 3 -21.56 4.95 -5.15
CA LYS A 3 -20.91 3.74 -4.66
C LYS A 3 -20.12 3.02 -5.78
N GLU A 4 -20.72 2.94 -6.96
CA GLU A 4 -20.13 2.34 -8.16
C GLU A 4 -18.82 3.03 -8.60
N PHE A 5 -18.77 4.36 -8.49
CA PHE A 5 -17.55 5.11 -8.76
C PHE A 5 -16.42 4.71 -7.81
N LEU A 6 -16.70 4.63 -6.50
CA LEU A 6 -15.69 4.27 -5.50
C LEU A 6 -15.16 2.84 -5.68
N GLU A 7 -16.05 1.90 -6.01
CA GLU A 7 -15.68 0.52 -6.33
C GLU A 7 -14.78 0.46 -7.57
N THR A 8 -15.19 1.11 -8.66
CA THR A 8 -14.42 1.16 -9.91
C THR A 8 -13.07 1.85 -9.72
N PHE A 9 -13.05 2.96 -8.98
CA PHE A 9 -11.83 3.68 -8.65
C PHE A 9 -10.83 2.82 -7.87
N GLY A 10 -11.32 2.05 -6.87
CA GLY A 10 -10.49 1.12 -6.10
C GLY A 10 -9.92 0.00 -6.97
N ILE A 11 -10.68 -0.50 -7.95
CA ILE A 11 -10.21 -1.51 -8.91
C ILE A 11 -9.09 -0.93 -9.79
N VAL A 12 -9.30 0.26 -10.37
CA VAL A 12 -8.31 0.89 -11.24
C VAL A 12 -7.00 1.15 -10.49
N ILE A 13 -7.04 1.66 -9.26
CA ILE A 13 -5.83 1.83 -8.45
C ILE A 13 -5.14 0.49 -8.25
N ARG A 14 -5.87 -0.55 -7.84
CA ARG A 14 -5.31 -1.89 -7.62
C ARG A 14 -4.60 -2.42 -8.86
N ASP A 15 -5.23 -2.32 -10.02
CA ASP A 15 -4.67 -2.83 -11.28
C ASP A 15 -3.37 -2.11 -11.64
N GLN A 16 -3.31 -0.79 -11.48
CA GLN A 16 -2.09 -0.02 -11.68
C GLN A 16 -0.97 -0.45 -10.72
N ILE A 17 -1.29 -0.70 -9.45
CA ILE A 17 -0.31 -1.16 -8.46
C ILE A 17 0.20 -2.58 -8.79
N ILE A 18 -0.66 -3.50 -9.26
CA ILE A 18 -0.26 -4.84 -9.72
C ILE A 18 0.74 -4.75 -10.88
N MET A 19 0.55 -3.78 -11.78
CA MET A 19 1.47 -3.47 -12.87
C MET A 19 2.77 -2.78 -12.41
N LYS A 20 2.98 -2.63 -11.10
CA LYS A 20 4.12 -1.94 -10.47
C LYS A 20 4.19 -0.44 -10.78
N ASN A 21 3.08 0.17 -11.18
CA ASN A 21 2.98 1.62 -11.34
C ASN A 21 2.69 2.29 -9.99
N SER A 22 3.11 3.53 -9.82
CA SER A 22 2.64 4.39 -8.73
C SER A 22 1.44 5.22 -9.20
N VAL A 23 0.50 5.50 -8.29
CA VAL A 23 -0.73 6.25 -8.61
C VAL A 23 -0.82 7.48 -7.71
N GLU A 24 -0.69 8.65 -8.32
CA GLU A 24 -0.92 9.92 -7.64
C GLU A 24 -2.36 10.40 -7.85
N VAL A 25 -3.05 10.68 -6.76
CA VAL A 25 -4.40 11.25 -6.77
C VAL A 25 -4.32 12.64 -6.14
N ARG A 26 -4.43 13.67 -7.00
CA ARG A 26 -4.36 15.07 -6.58
C ARG A 26 -5.37 15.37 -5.47
N GLY A 27 -4.88 15.92 -4.37
CA GLY A 27 -5.70 16.25 -3.19
C GLY A 27 -5.98 15.08 -2.23
N LEU A 28 -5.53 13.85 -2.55
CA LEU A 28 -5.66 12.68 -1.68
C LEU A 28 -4.29 12.18 -1.22
N GLY A 29 -3.44 11.75 -2.16
CA GLY A 29 -2.16 11.13 -1.83
C GLY A 29 -1.57 10.33 -2.97
N ASN A 30 -0.52 9.60 -2.66
CA ASN A 30 0.20 8.73 -3.59
C ASN A 30 0.17 7.28 -3.09
N PHE A 31 -0.12 6.36 -4.00
CA PHE A 31 -0.07 4.92 -3.77
C PHE A 31 1.15 4.33 -4.47
N LYS A 32 2.01 3.63 -3.74
CA LYS A 32 3.24 3.04 -4.28
C LYS A 32 3.30 1.53 -4.01
N PRO A 33 3.65 0.70 -5.00
CA PRO A 33 4.04 -0.68 -4.73
C PRO A 33 5.41 -0.68 -4.06
N ILE A 34 5.52 -1.33 -2.90
CA ILE A 34 6.77 -1.51 -2.18
C ILE A 34 7.06 -2.99 -1.97
N HIS A 35 8.34 -3.36 -2.04
CA HIS A 35 8.79 -4.69 -1.70
C HIS A 35 9.42 -4.65 -0.30
N LEU A 36 8.79 -5.33 0.65
CA LEU A 36 9.32 -5.48 2.00
C LEU A 36 10.22 -6.71 2.01
N SER A 37 11.51 -6.48 2.25
CA SER A 37 12.47 -7.56 2.47
C SER A 37 12.12 -8.34 3.73
N GLN A 38 12.67 -9.55 3.84
CA GLN A 38 12.59 -10.34 5.05
C GLN A 38 13.07 -9.56 6.27
N GLN A 39 12.28 -9.57 7.35
CA GLN A 39 12.64 -8.93 8.61
C GLN A 39 12.65 -9.94 9.75
N GLN A 40 13.41 -9.65 10.79
CA GLN A 40 13.35 -10.37 12.05
C GLN A 40 12.58 -9.50 13.05
N GLU A 41 11.41 -9.97 13.46
CA GLU A 41 10.57 -9.28 14.43
C GLU A 41 10.56 -10.06 15.75
N LYS A 42 10.70 -9.32 16.85
CA LYS A 42 10.52 -9.88 18.19
C LYS A 42 9.06 -9.71 18.59
N ARG A 43 8.35 -10.84 18.75
CA ARG A 43 6.96 -10.85 19.20
C ARG A 43 6.86 -10.48 20.67
N ALA A 44 5.65 -10.11 21.10
CA ALA A 44 5.35 -9.72 22.48
C ALA A 44 5.64 -10.83 23.51
N ASP A 45 5.63 -12.09 23.07
CA ASP A 45 6.00 -13.27 23.88
C ASP A 45 7.52 -13.50 23.98
N GLY A 46 8.33 -12.62 23.38
CA GLY A 46 9.78 -12.70 23.39
C GLY A 46 10.38 -13.60 22.31
N THR A 47 9.55 -14.27 21.49
CA THR A 47 10.04 -15.10 20.38
C THR A 47 10.51 -14.23 19.21
N ASN A 48 11.65 -14.59 18.63
CA ASN A 48 12.13 -13.98 17.40
C ASN A 48 11.55 -14.74 16.21
N VAL A 49 10.86 -14.03 15.32
CA VAL A 49 10.25 -14.61 14.13
C VAL A 49 10.79 -13.92 12.90
N MET A 50 11.18 -14.73 11.90
CA MET A 50 11.49 -14.22 10.58
C MET A 50 10.21 -14.06 9.78
N THR A 51 9.90 -12.83 9.38
CA THR A 51 8.80 -12.54 8.47
C THR A 51 9.29 -12.70 7.03
N PRO A 52 8.55 -13.43 6.17
CA PRO A 52 8.94 -13.59 4.78
C PRO A 52 8.87 -12.26 4.04
N PRO A 53 9.62 -12.12 2.93
CA PRO A 53 9.47 -10.95 2.07
C PRO A 53 8.05 -10.90 1.51
N LYS A 54 7.50 -9.69 1.37
CA LYS A 54 6.15 -9.49 0.86
C LYS A 54 6.05 -8.18 0.07
N ASP A 55 5.22 -8.19 -0.95
CA ASP A 55 4.83 -6.96 -1.61
C ASP A 55 3.70 -6.30 -0.81
N ALA A 56 3.77 -4.98 -0.68
CA ALA A 56 2.78 -4.17 0.01
C ALA A 56 2.48 -2.90 -0.78
N ILE A 57 1.38 -2.24 -0.41
CA ILE A 57 1.00 -0.94 -0.96
C ILE A 57 1.27 0.10 0.12
N GLU A 58 2.14 1.06 -0.16
CA GLU A 58 2.36 2.22 0.68
C GLU A 58 1.44 3.36 0.24
N PHE A 59 0.84 4.05 1.21
CA PHE A 59 0.02 5.23 0.97
C PHE A 59 0.61 6.45 1.69
N GLU A 60 0.97 7.47 0.91
CA GLU A 60 1.43 8.75 1.39
C GLU A 60 0.33 9.80 1.18
N ALA A 61 -0.29 10.27 2.27
CA ALA A 61 -1.31 11.31 2.20
C ALA A 61 -0.70 12.68 1.82
N VAL A 62 -1.44 13.49 1.06
CA VAL A 62 -1.03 14.89 0.82
C VAL A 62 -1.02 15.63 2.17
N LYS A 63 0.13 16.16 2.57
CA LYS A 63 0.21 17.05 3.74
C LYS A 63 -0.58 18.32 3.44
N LYS A 64 -1.66 18.56 4.17
CA LYS A 64 -2.28 19.88 4.25
C LYS A 64 -1.33 20.75 5.09
N GLY A 65 -0.70 21.73 4.43
CA GLY A 65 0.05 22.79 5.10
C GLY A 65 -0.87 23.72 5.89
#